data_AF-A0A7X9TP45-F1
#
_entry.id   AF-A0A7X9TP45-F1
#
_cell.length_a   1.000
_cell.length_b   1.000
_cell.length_c   1.000
_cell.angle_alpha   90.00
_cell.angle_beta   90.00
_cell.angle_gamma   90.00
#
_symmetry.space_group_name_H-M   'P 1'
#
loop_
_entity.id
_entity.type
_entity.pdbx_description
1 polymer ?
#
loop_
_entity_poly.entity_id
_entity_poly.type
_entity_poly.pdbx_seq_one_letter_code
_entity_poly.pdbx_strand_id
1 'polypeptide(L)'
;MREGFFILVVCLVAWFGFDLLEGQRDTARSERDAALFEASGLREATRISGEMLAERDAIDLQRTQELNDERIENDGLRRAVDAGDKRLLLNATCSAPATPAAGAGGLANAGTAELTANARQDYFTLRDQLALSRQMILGLQDHVRRVCLR
;
A
#
# COMPACT_ATOMS: atom_id res chain seq x y z
N MET A 1 74.81 -42.31 13.12
CA MET A 1 73.42 -42.70 13.47
C MET A 1 72.73 -41.74 14.44
N ARG A 2 73.42 -41.12 15.42
CA ARG A 2 72.82 -40.23 16.43
C ARG A 2 72.33 -38.87 15.89
N GLU A 3 73.06 -38.27 14.95
CA GLU A 3 72.73 -36.98 14.32
C GLU A 3 71.45 -37.02 13.46
N GLY A 4 71.27 -38.07 12.64
CA GLY A 4 70.10 -38.22 11.78
C GLY A 4 68.79 -38.44 12.55
N PHE A 5 68.87 -39.06 13.74
CA PHE A 5 67.71 -39.24 14.61
C PHE A 5 67.23 -37.90 15.20
N PHE A 6 68.14 -37.01 15.56
CA PHE A 6 67.80 -35.68 16.09
C PHE A 6 67.08 -34.81 15.05
N ILE A 7 67.53 -34.82 13.80
CA ILE A 7 66.89 -34.08 12.70
C ILE A 7 65.47 -34.60 12.46
N LEU A 8 65.28 -35.93 12.46
CA LEU A 8 63.95 -36.53 12.29
C LEU A 8 62.98 -36.12 13.41
N VAL A 9 63.44 -36.09 14.66
CA VAL A 9 62.59 -35.69 15.80
C VAL A 9 62.18 -34.22 15.68
N VAL A 10 63.09 -33.31 15.30
CA VAL A 10 62.78 -31.89 15.11
C VAL A 10 61.77 -31.70 13.96
N CYS A 11 61.93 -32.42 12.85
CA CYS A 11 60.98 -32.39 11.75
C CYS A 11 59.58 -32.89 12.16
N LEU A 12 59.50 -33.95 12.98
CA LEU A 12 58.22 -34.47 13.47
C LEU A 12 57.52 -33.49 14.43
N VAL A 13 58.28 -32.84 15.31
CA VAL A 13 57.72 -31.83 16.23
C VAL A 13 57.25 -30.60 15.45
N ALA A 14 58.02 -30.14 14.47
CA ALA A 14 57.61 -29.04 13.60
C ALA A 14 56.35 -29.38 12.80
N TRP A 15 56.27 -30.61 12.28
CA TRP A 15 55.12 -31.07 11.52
C TRP A 15 53.86 -31.14 12.38
N PHE A 16 53.97 -31.79 13.55
CA PHE A 16 52.87 -31.86 14.51
C PHE A 16 52.41 -30.49 15.03
N GLY A 17 53.35 -29.56 15.24
CA GLY A 17 53.04 -28.18 15.62
C GLY A 17 52.29 -27.42 14.52
N PHE A 18 52.67 -27.63 13.25
CA PHE A 18 51.98 -27.04 12.10
C PHE A 18 50.56 -27.62 11.95
N ASP A 19 50.41 -28.94 12.03
CA ASP A 19 49.11 -29.63 11.97
C ASP A 19 48.14 -29.12 13.05
N LEU A 20 48.62 -28.98 14.30
CA LEU A 20 47.82 -28.43 15.40
C LEU A 20 47.40 -26.98 15.16
N LEU A 21 48.32 -26.14 14.68
CA LEU A 21 48.05 -24.72 14.40
C LEU A 21 47.08 -24.54 13.22
N GLU A 22 47.22 -25.36 12.18
CA GLU A 22 46.33 -25.36 11.01
C GLU A 22 44.92 -25.78 11.41
N GLY A 23 44.77 -26.85 12.21
CA GLY A 23 43.47 -27.27 12.75
C GLY A 23 42.77 -26.20 13.59
N GLN A 24 43.50 -25.48 14.46
CA GLN A 24 42.93 -24.37 15.24
C GLN A 24 42.50 -23.20 14.36
N ARG A 25 43.32 -22.86 13.36
CA ARG A 25 43.04 -21.77 12.42
C ARG A 25 41.84 -22.08 11.55
N ASP A 26 41.73 -23.31 11.08
CA ASP A 26 40.63 -23.75 10.24
C ASP A 26 39.32 -23.85 11.04
N THR A 27 39.40 -24.26 12.30
CA THR A 27 38.25 -24.19 13.22
C THR A 27 37.77 -22.75 13.40
N ALA A 28 38.67 -21.81 13.72
CA ALA A 28 38.32 -20.39 13.88
C ALA A 28 37.80 -19.74 12.59
N ARG A 29 38.35 -20.12 11.42
CA ARG A 29 37.83 -19.68 10.11
C ARG A 29 36.42 -20.21 9.87
N SER A 30 36.18 -21.48 10.17
CA SER A 30 34.88 -22.12 9.96
C SER A 30 33.79 -21.48 10.82
N GLU A 31 34.08 -21.17 12.09
CA GLU A 31 33.16 -20.48 12.99
C GLU A 31 32.85 -19.07 12.49
N ARG A 32 33.88 -18.33 12.05
CA ARG A 32 33.71 -17.00 11.46
C ARG A 32 32.84 -17.08 10.21
N ASP A 33 33.10 -18.02 9.31
CA ASP A 33 32.36 -18.14 8.05
C ASP A 33 30.90 -18.55 8.28
N ALA A 34 30.65 -19.41 9.27
CA ALA A 34 29.31 -19.74 9.73
C ALA A 34 28.57 -18.50 10.28
N ALA A 35 29.23 -17.73 11.16
CA ALA A 35 28.66 -16.51 11.73
C ALA A 35 28.42 -15.41 10.67
N LEU A 36 29.33 -15.26 9.69
CA LEU A 36 29.18 -14.34 8.58
C LEU A 36 28.01 -14.74 7.68
N PHE A 37 27.86 -16.03 7.39
CA PHE A 37 26.75 -16.55 6.61
C PHE A 37 25.42 -16.24 7.29
N GLU A 38 25.29 -16.54 8.58
CA GLU A 38 24.08 -16.25 9.37
C GLU A 38 23.78 -14.75 9.41
N ALA A 39 24.78 -13.91 9.71
CA ALA A 39 24.63 -12.46 9.74
C ALA A 39 24.25 -11.88 8.37
N SER A 40 24.82 -12.40 7.29
CA SER A 40 24.50 -11.97 5.92
C SER A 40 23.08 -12.35 5.53
N GLY A 41 22.62 -13.56 5.88
CA GLY A 41 21.26 -14.02 5.65
C GLY A 41 20.23 -13.19 6.40
N LEU A 42 20.47 -12.91 7.69
CA LEU A 42 19.61 -12.03 8.48
C LEU A 42 19.55 -10.62 7.88
N ARG A 43 20.70 -10.04 7.52
CA ARG A 43 20.76 -8.71 6.91
C ARG A 43 19.97 -8.65 5.62
N GLU A 44 20.14 -9.65 4.75
CA GLU A 44 19.42 -9.69 3.48
C GLU A 44 17.91 -9.86 3.67
N ALA A 45 17.49 -10.72 4.60
CA ALA A 45 16.09 -10.88 4.96
C ALA A 45 15.48 -9.58 5.51
N THR A 46 16.21 -8.87 6.39
CA THR A 46 15.77 -7.56 6.91
C THR A 46 15.74 -6.47 5.85
N ARG A 47 16.65 -6.51 4.87
CA ARG A 47 16.68 -5.57 3.74
C ARG A 47 15.45 -5.74 2.87
N ILE A 48 15.16 -6.98 2.46
CA ILE A 48 14.01 -7.29 1.59
C ILE A 48 12.70 -6.95 2.30
N SER A 49 12.53 -7.33 3.57
CA SER A 49 11.32 -7.00 4.32
C SER A 49 11.16 -5.49 4.54
N GLY A 50 12.26 -4.77 4.79
CA GLY A 50 12.27 -3.31 4.89
C GLY A 50 11.86 -2.63 3.59
N GLU A 51 12.36 -3.09 2.44
CA GLU A 51 11.98 -2.56 1.13
C GLU A 51 10.49 -2.80 0.82
N MET A 52 9.96 -3.99 1.14
CA MET A 52 8.54 -4.28 0.94
C MET A 52 7.63 -3.44 1.84
N LEU A 53 8.03 -3.19 3.10
CA LEU A 53 7.30 -2.32 4.02
C LEU A 53 7.29 -0.87 3.51
N ALA A 54 8.44 -0.35 3.08
CA ALA A 54 8.54 1.00 2.54
C ALA A 54 7.65 1.21 1.30
N GLU A 55 7.62 0.23 0.38
CA GLU A 55 6.76 0.30 -0.81
C GLU A 55 5.26 0.23 -0.43
N ARG A 56 4.89 -0.62 0.53
CA ARG A 56 3.52 -0.68 1.04
C ARG A 56 3.09 0.65 1.66
N ASP A 57 3.93 1.24 2.50
CA ASP A 57 3.63 2.50 3.18
C ASP A 57 3.54 3.67 2.18
N ALA A 58 4.35 3.64 1.11
CA ALA A 58 4.25 4.60 0.01
C ALA A 58 2.91 4.49 -0.74
N ILE A 59 2.45 3.26 -1.03
CA ILE A 59 1.13 3.03 -1.65
C ILE A 59 0.02 3.53 -0.72
N ASP A 60 0.08 3.20 0.56
CA ASP A 60 -0.95 3.59 1.54
C ASP A 60 -1.06 5.11 1.69
N LEU A 61 0.09 5.79 1.78
CA LEU A 61 0.16 7.25 1.85
C LEU A 61 -0.47 7.89 0.60
N GLN A 62 -0.10 7.41 -0.58
CA GLN A 62 -0.64 7.94 -1.83
C GLN A 62 -2.16 7.75 -1.91
N ARG A 63 -2.66 6.55 -1.62
CA ARG A 63 -4.10 6.24 -1.70
C ARG A 63 -4.92 7.00 -0.66
N THR A 64 -4.37 7.18 0.53
CA THR A 64 -5.00 7.98 1.59
C THR A 64 -5.08 9.46 1.21
N GLN A 65 -4.01 9.99 0.60
CA GLN A 65 -4.00 11.37 0.11
C GLN A 65 -5.05 11.57 -0.98
N GLU A 66 -5.05 10.73 -2.02
CA GLU A 66 -6.03 10.82 -3.11
C GLU A 66 -7.48 10.69 -2.59
N LEU A 67 -7.73 9.79 -1.63
CA LEU A 67 -9.05 9.65 -1.00
C LEU A 67 -9.48 10.91 -0.25
N ASN A 68 -8.56 11.53 0.50
CA ASN A 68 -8.86 12.75 1.25
C ASN A 68 -9.13 13.92 0.31
N ASP A 69 -8.35 14.05 -0.76
CA ASP A 69 -8.55 15.11 -1.76
C ASP A 69 -9.93 14.96 -2.44
N GLU A 70 -10.32 13.74 -2.83
CA GLU A 70 -11.64 13.46 -3.40
C GLU A 70 -12.78 13.77 -2.40
N ARG A 71 -12.61 13.45 -1.11
CA ARG A 71 -13.58 13.77 -0.05
C ARG A 71 -13.72 15.27 0.17
N ILE A 72 -12.61 16.00 0.20
CA ILE A 72 -12.62 17.47 0.35
C ILE A 72 -13.36 18.11 -0.83
N GLU A 73 -13.12 17.63 -2.05
CA GLU A 73 -13.85 18.10 -3.23
C GLU A 73 -15.35 17.83 -3.09
N ASN A 74 -15.72 16.60 -2.70
CA ASN A 74 -17.11 16.19 -2.52
C ASN A 74 -17.82 17.04 -1.44
N ASP A 75 -17.18 17.24 -0.28
CA ASP A 75 -17.69 18.11 0.79
C ASP A 75 -17.83 19.58 0.33
N GLY A 76 -16.94 20.05 -0.53
CA GLY A 76 -17.04 21.36 -1.16
C GLY A 76 -18.27 21.46 -2.07
N LEU A 77 -18.51 20.44 -2.91
CA LEU A 77 -19.69 20.37 -3.77
C LEU A 77 -20.98 20.26 -2.96
N ARG A 78 -20.98 19.47 -1.89
CA ARG A 78 -22.11 19.33 -0.97
C ARG A 78 -22.50 20.68 -0.37
N ARG A 79 -21.54 21.40 0.20
CA ARG A 79 -21.78 22.75 0.76
C ARG A 79 -22.30 23.74 -0.30
N ALA A 80 -21.77 23.71 -1.51
CA ALA A 80 -22.23 24.58 -2.59
C ALA A 80 -23.67 24.25 -3.04
N VAL A 81 -24.06 22.96 -3.02
CA VAL A 81 -25.45 22.56 -3.28
C VAL A 81 -26.38 22.95 -2.13
N ASP A 82 -25.93 22.79 -0.89
CA ASP A 82 -26.72 23.16 0.30
C ASP A 82 -26.91 24.67 0.44
N ALA A 83 -25.92 25.47 0.02
CA ALA A 83 -26.01 26.93 -0.07
C ALA A 83 -26.86 27.43 -1.26
N GLY A 84 -27.21 26.56 -2.21
CA GLY A 84 -27.93 26.92 -3.43
C GLY A 84 -27.08 27.52 -4.55
N ASP A 85 -25.75 27.61 -4.35
CA ASP A 85 -24.79 28.09 -5.36
C ASP A 85 -24.66 27.12 -6.55
N LYS A 86 -24.90 25.82 -6.30
CA LYS A 86 -24.91 24.76 -7.30
C LYS A 86 -26.18 23.93 -7.20
N ARG A 87 -26.53 23.23 -8.28
CA ARG A 87 -27.70 22.33 -8.33
C ARG A 87 -27.29 20.98 -8.90
N LEU A 88 -27.86 19.91 -8.32
CA LEU A 88 -27.77 18.58 -8.91
C LEU A 88 -28.75 18.47 -10.07
N LEU A 89 -28.25 18.11 -11.23
CA LEU A 89 -29.06 17.91 -12.43
C LEU A 89 -29.27 16.41 -12.63
N LEU A 90 -30.52 16.04 -12.91
CA LEU A 90 -30.88 14.67 -13.25
C LEU A 90 -31.46 14.67 -14.66
N ASN A 91 -31.10 13.65 -15.44
CA ASN A 91 -31.68 13.46 -16.75
C ASN A 91 -33.04 12.77 -16.59
N ALA A 92 -34.12 13.56 -16.52
CA ALA A 92 -35.48 13.06 -16.45
C ALA A 92 -36.24 13.29 -17.75
N THR A 93 -37.03 12.30 -18.14
CA THR A 93 -38.11 12.47 -19.12
C THR A 93 -39.42 12.65 -18.36
N CYS A 94 -39.98 13.86 -18.38
CA CYS A 94 -41.27 14.14 -17.76
C CYS A 94 -42.38 13.88 -18.79
N SER A 95 -43.14 12.79 -18.65
CA SER A 95 -44.38 12.60 -19.42
C SER A 95 -45.44 13.58 -18.92
N ALA A 96 -46.06 14.31 -19.84
CA ALA A 96 -47.21 15.15 -19.52
C ALA A 96 -48.37 14.30 -18.98
N PRO A 97 -49.16 14.80 -18.01
CA PRO A 97 -50.30 14.07 -17.49
C PRO A 97 -51.33 13.76 -18.60
N ALA A 98 -51.90 12.55 -18.55
CA ALA A 98 -52.71 11.94 -19.62
C ALA A 98 -54.08 12.59 -19.89
N THR A 99 -54.46 13.64 -19.15
CA THR A 99 -55.75 14.32 -19.32
C THR A 99 -55.67 15.77 -18.84
N PRO A 100 -55.91 16.78 -19.69
CA PRO A 100 -56.23 18.11 -19.21
C PRO A 100 -57.66 18.04 -18.66
N ALA A 101 -57.82 18.02 -17.33
CA ALA A 101 -59.12 18.32 -16.74
C ALA A 101 -59.47 19.76 -17.14
N ALA A 102 -60.55 19.93 -17.89
CA ALA A 102 -61.08 21.23 -18.27
C ALA A 102 -61.61 21.94 -17.03
N GLY A 103 -60.73 22.60 -16.29
CA GLY A 103 -61.03 23.44 -15.13
C GLY A 103 -60.17 24.70 -15.20
N ALA A 104 -60.73 25.84 -14.78
CA ALA A 104 -60.08 27.15 -14.85
C ALA A 104 -58.64 27.08 -14.30
N GLY A 105 -57.66 27.18 -15.21
CA GLY A 105 -56.25 26.95 -14.91
C GLY A 105 -55.65 28.08 -14.09
N GLY A 106 -55.75 27.98 -12.77
CA GLY A 106 -54.89 28.74 -11.88
C GLY A 106 -53.48 28.16 -11.92
N LEU A 107 -52.49 28.94 -12.34
CA LEU A 107 -51.08 28.58 -12.14
C LEU A 107 -50.84 28.50 -10.63
N ALA A 108 -50.74 27.29 -10.09
CA ALA A 108 -50.28 27.10 -8.73
C ALA A 108 -48.86 27.65 -8.62
N ASN A 109 -48.62 28.57 -7.68
CA ASN A 109 -47.27 29.02 -7.34
C ASN A 109 -46.59 27.91 -6.52
N ALA A 110 -46.19 26.86 -7.21
CA ALA A 110 -45.38 25.79 -6.66
C ALA A 110 -43.91 26.23 -6.67
N GLY A 111 -43.15 25.82 -5.64
CA GLY A 111 -41.70 26.03 -5.61
C GLY A 111 -41.01 25.40 -6.83
N THR A 112 -39.81 25.88 -7.13
CA THR A 112 -38.98 25.31 -8.20
C THR A 112 -38.73 23.83 -7.95
N ALA A 113 -38.82 23.01 -9.01
CA ALA A 113 -38.54 21.59 -8.91
C ALA A 113 -37.09 21.36 -8.44
N GLU A 114 -36.93 20.61 -7.34
CA GLU A 114 -35.64 20.26 -6.74
C GLU A 114 -35.62 18.81 -6.24
N LEU A 115 -34.42 18.24 -6.12
CA LEU A 115 -34.26 16.94 -5.46
C LEU A 115 -34.64 17.07 -3.98
N THR A 116 -35.23 16.00 -3.44
CA THR A 116 -35.46 15.89 -2.00
C THR A 116 -34.13 16.00 -1.24
N ALA A 117 -34.17 16.53 -0.01
CA ALA A 117 -32.98 16.65 0.83
C ALA A 117 -32.24 15.30 0.99
N ASN A 118 -33.00 14.22 1.16
CA ASN A 118 -32.45 12.86 1.24
C ASN A 118 -31.71 12.48 -0.05
N ALA A 119 -32.32 12.68 -1.22
CA ALA A 119 -31.69 12.34 -2.50
C ALA A 119 -30.40 13.15 -2.76
N ARG A 120 -30.34 14.40 -2.29
CA ARG A 120 -29.09 15.20 -2.34
C ARG A 120 -28.00 14.58 -1.47
N GLN A 121 -28.32 14.20 -0.24
CA GLN A 121 -27.37 13.60 0.69
C GLN A 121 -26.90 12.21 0.22
N ASP A 122 -27.83 11.38 -0.28
CA ASP A 122 -27.53 10.04 -0.77
C ASP A 122 -26.58 10.09 -1.98
N TYR A 123 -26.75 11.08 -2.87
CA TYR A 123 -25.85 11.28 -4.01
C TYR A 123 -24.40 11.51 -3.58
N PHE A 124 -24.16 12.40 -2.61
CA PHE A 124 -22.81 12.67 -2.13
C PHE A 124 -22.22 11.51 -1.32
N THR A 125 -23.06 10.82 -0.55
CA THR A 125 -22.68 9.58 0.14
C THR A 125 -22.23 8.51 -0.86
N LEU A 126 -22.95 8.35 -1.97
CA LEU A 126 -22.59 7.41 -3.03
C LEU A 126 -21.25 7.78 -3.68
N ARG A 127 -21.01 9.08 -3.91
CA ARG A 127 -19.71 9.56 -4.43
C ARG A 127 -18.57 9.23 -3.47
N ASP A 128 -18.74 9.38 -2.15
CA ASP A 128 -17.72 9.04 -1.17
C ASP A 128 -17.42 7.54 -1.12
N GLN A 129 -18.46 6.71 -1.22
CA GLN A 129 -18.31 5.25 -1.29
C GLN A 129 -17.58 4.83 -2.58
N LEU A 130 -17.87 5.51 -3.69
CA LEU A 130 -17.18 5.27 -4.96
C LEU A 130 -15.71 5.68 -4.89
N ALA A 131 -15.41 6.84 -4.31
CA ALA A 131 -14.03 7.30 -4.06
C ALA A 131 -13.25 6.28 -3.22
N LEU A 132 -13.83 5.85 -2.09
CA LEU A 132 -13.21 4.86 -1.21
C LEU A 132 -12.96 3.53 -1.91
N SER A 133 -13.98 2.98 -2.57
CA SER A 133 -13.84 1.68 -3.26
C SER A 133 -12.84 1.74 -4.41
N ARG A 134 -12.81 2.84 -5.17
CA ARG A 134 -11.81 3.09 -6.21
C ARG A 134 -10.40 3.09 -5.64
N GLN A 135 -10.15 3.84 -4.57
CA GLN A 135 -8.83 3.92 -3.96
C GLN A 135 -8.39 2.59 -3.34
N MET A 136 -9.31 1.84 -2.74
CA MET A 136 -9.03 0.47 -2.28
C MET A 136 -8.62 -0.47 -3.42
N ILE A 137 -9.36 -0.45 -4.53
CA ILE A 137 -9.06 -1.30 -5.69
C ILE A 137 -7.71 -0.94 -6.28
N LEU A 138 -7.43 0.36 -6.47
CA LEU A 138 -6.15 0.81 -7.01
C LEU A 138 -4.98 0.50 -6.06
N GLY A 139 -5.18 0.68 -4.75
CA GLY A 139 -4.21 0.28 -3.73
C GLY A 139 -3.88 -1.21 -3.77
N LEU A 140 -4.90 -2.07 -3.89
CA LEU A 140 -4.72 -3.52 -4.03
C LEU A 140 -3.97 -3.89 -5.31
N GLN A 141 -4.32 -3.26 -6.44
CA GLN A 141 -3.64 -3.49 -7.70
C GLN A 141 -2.16 -3.10 -7.64
N ASP A 142 -1.85 -1.95 -7.05
CA ASP A 142 -0.47 -1.50 -6.88
C ASP A 142 0.30 -2.38 -5.90
N HIS A 143 -0.33 -2.82 -4.81
CA HIS A 143 0.28 -3.74 -3.87
C HIS A 143 0.70 -5.04 -4.55
N VAL A 144 -0.19 -5.63 -5.36
CA VAL A 144 0.14 -6.84 -6.13
C VAL A 144 1.29 -6.58 -7.09
N ARG A 145 1.25 -5.48 -7.86
CA ARG A 145 2.26 -5.19 -8.89
C ARG A 145 3.64 -4.85 -8.32
N ARG A 146 3.70 -4.12 -7.20
CA ARG A 146 4.96 -3.56 -6.68
C ARG A 146 5.54 -4.33 -5.51
N VAL A 147 4.70 -5.03 -4.74
CA VAL A 147 5.11 -5.78 -3.54
C VAL A 147 5.07 -7.28 -3.79
N CYS A 148 3.98 -7.84 -4.34
CA CYS A 148 3.85 -9.29 -4.49
C CYS A 148 4.58 -9.89 -5.69
N LEU A 149 4.61 -9.17 -6.83
CA LEU A 149 5.24 -9.63 -8.07
C LEU A 149 6.72 -9.24 -8.20
N ARG A 150 7.30 -8.73 -7.11
CA ARG A 150 8.70 -8.34 -7.01
C ARG A 150 9.53 -9.54 -6.53
#